data_AF-A0A8H7UJT9-F1
#
_entry.id   AF-A0A8H7UJT9-F1
#
_cell.length_a   1.000
_cell.length_b   1.000
_cell.length_c   1.000
_cell.angle_alpha   90.00
_cell.angle_beta   90.00
_cell.angle_gamma   90.00
#
_symmetry.space_group_name_H-M   'P 1'
#
loop_
_entity.id
_entity.type
_entity.pdbx_description
1 polymer ?
#
loop_
_entity_poly.entity_id
_entity_poly.type
_entity_poly.pdbx_seq_one_letter_code
_entity_poly.pdbx_strand_id
1 'polypeptide(L)'
;DSAYQARAAFSEMIIRDLQSGALHPRYYAFLFLLAHEPEKDLLRQTKSFLKKHAAVNHGSVTQKSYIEMSLVQLIHLLANHPDFGVEDDEIRLFIPFIELFLSCVATSENISFLYHIAQKIKATTDVTNPENSKNSYILSDLTCTLIRQKCKTSSWSLTSYPGRVKLYSELYKTLATTEQQTEVSRA
;
A
#
# COMPACT_ATOMS: atom_id res chain seq x y z
N ASP A 1 -9.14 11.17 13.01
CA ASP A 1 -9.90 12.22 13.73
C ASP A 1 -11.07 11.57 14.46
N SER A 2 -11.41 12.02 15.67
CA SER A 2 -12.54 11.49 16.43
C SER A 2 -13.89 11.93 15.83
N ALA A 3 -13.95 13.11 15.19
CA ALA A 3 -15.15 13.64 14.58
C ALA A 3 -15.41 13.02 13.21
N TYR A 4 -16.60 12.41 13.04
CA TYR A 4 -17.02 11.81 11.77
C TYR A 4 -17.03 12.84 10.63
N GLN A 5 -17.54 14.04 10.87
CA GLN A 5 -17.68 15.09 9.86
C GLN A 5 -16.32 15.48 9.27
N ALA A 6 -15.27 15.52 10.10
CA ALA A 6 -13.91 15.80 9.64
C ALA A 6 -13.38 14.66 8.74
N ARG A 7 -13.56 13.40 9.14
CA ARG A 7 -13.16 12.22 8.35
C ARG A 7 -13.90 12.14 7.02
N ALA A 8 -15.21 12.38 7.04
CA ALA A 8 -16.06 12.39 5.85
C ALA A 8 -15.65 13.51 4.89
N ALA A 9 -15.56 14.76 5.36
CA ALA A 9 -15.18 15.90 4.54
C ALA A 9 -13.77 15.75 3.93
N PHE A 10 -12.81 15.21 4.69
CA PHE A 10 -11.48 14.94 4.18
C PHE A 10 -11.48 13.86 3.09
N SER A 11 -12.26 12.79 3.30
CA SER A 11 -12.42 11.71 2.32
C SER A 11 -13.09 12.21 1.03
N GLU A 12 -14.14 13.01 1.16
CA GLU A 12 -14.83 13.65 0.03
C GLU A 12 -13.90 14.58 -0.76
N MET A 13 -13.09 15.38 -0.07
CA MET A 13 -12.07 16.23 -0.70
C MET A 13 -11.08 15.40 -1.52
N ILE A 14 -10.50 14.36 -0.92
CA ILE A 14 -9.54 13.48 -1.62
C ILE A 14 -10.18 12.82 -2.83
N ILE A 15 -11.39 12.26 -2.67
CA ILE A 15 -12.12 11.60 -3.76
C ILE A 15 -12.37 12.58 -4.91
N ARG A 16 -12.92 13.76 -4.60
CA ARG A 16 -13.21 14.79 -5.60
C ARG A 16 -11.95 15.23 -6.35
N ASP A 17 -10.86 15.48 -5.63
CA ASP A 17 -9.64 16.03 -6.23
C ASP A 17 -8.83 14.96 -6.98
N LEU A 18 -8.94 13.68 -6.60
CA LEU A 18 -8.44 12.56 -7.41
C LEU A 18 -9.27 12.35 -8.69
N GLN A 19 -10.59 12.53 -8.61
CA GLN A 19 -11.49 12.40 -9.78
C GLN A 19 -11.25 13.49 -10.82
N SER A 20 -11.01 14.71 -10.38
CA SER A 20 -10.72 15.84 -11.27
C SER A 20 -9.29 15.84 -11.80
N GLY A 21 -8.40 15.01 -11.25
CA GLY A 21 -6.97 15.02 -11.53
C GLY A 21 -6.22 16.18 -10.89
N ALA A 22 -6.87 16.96 -10.02
CA ALA A 22 -6.24 18.02 -9.24
C ALA A 22 -5.24 17.49 -8.20
N LEU A 23 -5.42 16.23 -7.77
CA LEU A 23 -4.57 15.56 -6.81
C LEU A 23 -3.78 14.42 -7.47
N HIS A 24 -2.49 14.34 -7.13
CA HIS A 24 -1.61 13.28 -7.67
C HIS A 24 -2.10 11.88 -7.23
N PRO A 25 -1.99 10.83 -8.05
CA PRO A 25 -2.51 9.51 -7.69
C PRO A 25 -1.90 8.88 -6.43
N ARG A 26 -0.71 9.31 -5.99
CA ARG A 26 -0.13 8.85 -4.71
C ARG A 26 -1.08 9.02 -3.52
N TYR A 27 -1.99 9.99 -3.59
CA TYR A 27 -2.94 10.27 -2.52
C TYR A 27 -4.08 9.26 -2.40
N TYR A 28 -4.22 8.29 -3.33
CA TYR A 28 -5.08 7.11 -3.10
C TYR A 28 -4.71 6.39 -1.79
N ALA A 29 -3.43 6.43 -1.40
CA ALA A 29 -2.93 5.82 -0.17
C ALA A 29 -3.72 6.22 1.09
N PHE A 30 -4.14 7.49 1.18
CA PHE A 30 -4.86 8.02 2.34
C PHE A 30 -6.25 7.43 2.50
N LEU A 31 -6.91 7.05 1.41
CA LEU A 31 -8.23 6.43 1.46
C LEU A 31 -8.20 5.03 2.07
N PHE A 32 -7.04 4.35 2.03
CA PHE A 32 -6.88 3.05 2.69
C PHE A 32 -6.72 3.19 4.20
N LEU A 33 -6.46 4.39 4.75
CA LEU A 33 -6.44 4.63 6.21
C LEU A 33 -7.85 4.56 6.83
N LEU A 34 -8.90 4.51 6.01
CA LEU A 34 -10.28 4.27 6.48
C LEU A 34 -10.55 2.80 6.84
N ALA A 35 -9.55 1.93 6.88
CA ALA A 35 -9.75 0.51 7.20
C ALA A 35 -10.43 0.27 8.56
N HIS A 36 -10.19 1.17 9.53
CA HIS A 36 -10.81 1.15 10.86
C HIS A 36 -11.98 2.14 10.97
N GLU A 37 -12.54 2.63 9.87
CA GLU A 37 -13.64 3.60 9.90
C GLU A 37 -14.90 2.99 10.57
N PRO A 38 -15.39 3.56 11.68
CA PRO A 38 -16.59 3.06 12.35
C PRO A 38 -17.86 3.22 11.50
N GLU A 39 -17.92 4.29 10.69
CA GLU A 39 -19.08 4.55 9.84
C GLU A 39 -19.02 3.75 8.54
N LYS A 40 -19.74 2.62 8.53
CA LYS A 40 -19.73 1.64 7.44
C LYS A 40 -20.12 2.23 6.08
N ASP A 41 -20.94 3.26 6.07
CA ASP A 41 -21.39 3.93 4.85
C ASP A 41 -20.24 4.67 4.16
N LEU A 42 -19.43 5.40 4.92
CA LEU A 42 -18.24 6.08 4.40
C LEU A 42 -17.24 5.06 3.85
N LEU A 43 -16.96 4.00 4.60
CA LEU A 43 -16.07 2.92 4.14
C LEU A 43 -16.60 2.25 2.87
N ARG A 44 -17.91 1.99 2.77
CA ARG A 44 -18.54 1.38 1.59
C ARG A 44 -18.41 2.29 0.36
N GLN A 45 -18.68 3.58 0.51
CA GLN A 45 -18.54 4.56 -0.58
C GLN A 45 -17.10 4.63 -1.07
N THR A 46 -16.13 4.74 -0.15
CA THR A 46 -14.70 4.77 -0.49
C THR A 46 -14.24 3.49 -1.18
N LYS A 47 -14.66 2.31 -0.69
CA LYS A 47 -14.37 1.03 -1.36
C LYS A 47 -14.91 1.00 -2.79
N SER A 48 -16.14 1.46 -3.00
CA SER A 48 -16.75 1.52 -4.34
C SER A 48 -15.96 2.43 -5.27
N PHE A 49 -15.54 3.60 -4.78
CA PHE A 49 -14.70 4.53 -5.52
C PHE A 49 -13.35 3.91 -5.91
N LEU A 50 -12.63 3.33 -4.95
CA LEU A 50 -11.33 2.69 -5.18
C LEU A 50 -11.39 1.56 -6.20
N LYS A 51 -12.39 0.67 -6.08
CA LYS A 51 -12.59 -0.44 -7.02
C LYS A 51 -12.88 0.04 -8.44
N LYS A 52 -13.73 1.07 -8.58
CA LYS A 52 -14.04 1.67 -9.89
C LYS A 52 -12.76 2.22 -10.54
N HIS A 53 -11.93 2.93 -9.78
CA HIS A 53 -10.70 3.53 -10.30
C HIS A 53 -9.60 2.49 -10.58
N ALA A 54 -9.52 1.42 -9.80
CA ALA A 54 -8.65 0.28 -10.11
C ALA A 54 -9.03 -0.35 -11.46
N ALA A 55 -10.33 -0.60 -11.68
CA ALA A 55 -10.82 -1.23 -12.90
C ALA A 55 -10.55 -0.40 -14.17
N VAL A 56 -10.75 0.93 -14.11
CA VAL A 56 -10.59 1.83 -15.27
C VAL A 56 -9.14 1.93 -15.74
N ASN A 57 -8.17 1.82 -14.83
CA ASN A 57 -6.75 2.01 -15.14
C ASN A 57 -6.08 0.76 -15.73
N HIS A 58 -6.77 -0.38 -15.83
CA HIS A 58 -6.25 -1.59 -16.47
C HIS A 58 -6.23 -1.52 -18.01
N GLY A 59 -6.73 -0.44 -18.64
CA GLY A 59 -6.87 -0.32 -20.10
C GLY A 59 -5.65 0.22 -20.87
N SER A 60 -4.69 0.90 -20.23
CA SER A 60 -3.55 1.51 -20.91
C SER A 60 -2.21 1.01 -20.36
N VAL A 61 -1.39 0.41 -21.24
CA VAL A 61 -0.09 -0.20 -20.92
C VAL A 61 0.89 0.77 -20.24
N THR A 62 0.69 2.08 -20.40
CA THR A 62 1.51 3.14 -19.77
C THR A 62 0.92 3.68 -18.44
N GLN A 63 -0.34 3.36 -18.11
CA GLN A 63 -1.11 3.93 -17.00
C GLN A 63 -1.48 2.93 -15.89
N LYS A 64 -1.19 1.62 -16.10
CA LYS A 64 -1.37 0.47 -15.17
C LYS A 64 -0.56 0.55 -13.85
N SER A 65 -0.28 1.75 -13.36
CA SER A 65 0.71 1.97 -12.31
C SER A 65 0.18 2.82 -11.16
N TYR A 66 -0.76 3.73 -11.39
CA TYR A 66 -0.96 4.80 -10.41
C TYR A 66 -1.62 4.37 -9.09
N ILE A 67 -2.69 3.57 -9.14
CA ILE A 67 -3.33 3.08 -7.92
C ILE A 67 -2.59 1.90 -7.32
N GLU A 68 -2.00 1.01 -8.14
CA GLU A 68 -1.14 -0.05 -7.62
C GLU A 68 0.10 0.52 -6.91
N MET A 69 0.74 1.56 -7.47
CA MET A 69 1.87 2.24 -6.86
C MET A 69 1.50 3.01 -5.59
N SER A 70 0.22 3.27 -5.33
CA SER A 70 -0.19 3.81 -4.04
C SER A 70 0.11 2.86 -2.87
N LEU A 71 0.36 1.56 -3.13
CA LEU A 71 0.90 0.62 -2.14
C LEU A 71 2.24 1.10 -1.55
N VAL A 72 3.10 1.71 -2.38
CA VAL A 72 4.40 2.24 -1.93
C VAL A 72 4.19 3.34 -0.89
N GLN A 73 3.27 4.27 -1.19
CA GLN A 73 2.94 5.35 -0.28
C GLN A 73 2.20 4.84 0.97
N LEU A 74 1.32 3.85 0.82
CA LEU A 74 0.60 3.25 1.94
C LEU A 74 1.57 2.60 2.94
N ILE A 75 2.49 1.75 2.48
CA ILE A 75 3.49 1.12 3.37
C ILE A 75 4.35 2.19 4.07
N HIS A 76 4.76 3.23 3.34
CA HIS A 76 5.51 4.35 3.91
C HIS A 76 4.74 5.09 5.00
N LEU A 77 3.45 5.38 4.77
CA LEU A 77 2.56 6.03 5.75
C LEU A 77 2.39 5.17 7.01
N LEU A 78 2.17 3.86 6.83
CA LEU A 78 1.99 2.93 7.95
C LEU A 78 3.28 2.75 8.75
N ALA A 79 4.44 2.69 8.08
CA ALA A 79 5.75 2.54 8.72
C ALA A 79 6.10 3.74 9.62
N ASN A 80 5.55 4.91 9.31
CA ASN A 80 5.71 6.16 10.04
C ASN A 80 4.45 6.53 10.85
N HIS A 81 3.50 5.61 11.00
CA HIS A 81 2.30 5.83 11.81
C HIS A 81 2.68 5.95 13.30
N PRO A 82 2.12 6.91 14.06
CA PRO A 82 2.47 7.09 15.47
C PRO A 82 2.17 5.85 16.33
N ASP A 83 1.16 5.07 15.95
CA ASP A 83 0.77 3.83 16.64
C ASP A 83 1.51 2.59 16.11
N PHE A 84 2.52 2.74 15.24
CA PHE A 84 3.28 1.59 14.75
C PHE A 84 4.19 1.02 15.84
N GLY A 85 4.04 -0.27 16.10
CA GLY A 85 4.87 -1.04 17.02
C GLY A 85 5.36 -2.34 16.38
N VAL A 86 6.40 -2.93 16.96
CA VAL A 86 7.07 -4.14 16.42
C VAL A 86 6.62 -5.42 17.12
N GLU A 87 5.78 -5.33 18.15
CA GLU A 87 5.19 -6.49 18.80
C GLU A 87 4.07 -7.08 17.94
N ASP A 88 3.86 -8.39 18.02
CA ASP A 88 2.89 -9.11 17.18
C ASP A 88 1.48 -8.52 17.23
N ASP A 89 0.99 -8.17 18.42
CA ASP A 89 -0.35 -7.60 18.62
C ASP A 89 -0.47 -6.20 18.02
N GLU A 90 0.61 -5.41 18.04
CA GLU A 90 0.66 -4.08 17.44
C GLU A 90 0.70 -4.17 15.92
N ILE A 91 1.53 -5.07 15.36
CA ILE A 91 1.61 -5.34 13.91
C ILE A 91 0.24 -5.78 13.38
N ARG A 92 -0.52 -6.59 14.13
CA ARG A 92 -1.86 -7.05 13.73
C ARG A 92 -2.84 -5.90 13.50
N LEU A 93 -2.69 -4.76 14.18
CA LEU A 93 -3.53 -3.57 13.96
C LEU A 93 -3.39 -3.01 12.55
N PHE A 94 -2.31 -3.34 11.84
CA PHE A 94 -2.02 -2.84 10.49
C PHE A 94 -2.54 -3.74 9.37
N ILE A 95 -2.94 -4.98 9.68
CA ILE A 95 -3.48 -5.93 8.70
C ILE A 95 -4.70 -5.35 7.96
N PRO A 96 -5.70 -4.72 8.62
CA PRO A 96 -6.89 -4.22 7.94
C PRO A 96 -6.59 -3.16 6.87
N PHE A 97 -5.54 -2.34 7.03
CA PHE A 97 -5.15 -1.36 6.00
C PHE A 97 -4.68 -2.04 4.71
N ILE A 98 -3.83 -3.06 4.83
CA ILE A 98 -3.32 -3.81 3.69
C ILE A 98 -4.42 -4.68 3.08
N GLU A 99 -5.26 -5.30 3.90
CA GLU A 99 -6.41 -6.07 3.42
C GLU A 99 -7.42 -5.18 2.68
N LEU A 100 -7.68 -3.96 3.17
CA LEU A 100 -8.50 -2.99 2.47
C LEU A 100 -7.92 -2.67 1.10
N PHE A 101 -6.61 -2.42 1.02
CA PHE A 101 -5.90 -2.21 -0.24
C PHE A 101 -6.09 -3.39 -1.22
N LEU A 102 -5.73 -4.60 -0.78
CA LEU A 102 -5.84 -5.80 -1.60
C LEU A 102 -7.30 -6.09 -2.02
N SER A 103 -8.28 -5.82 -1.16
CA SER A 103 -9.70 -6.02 -1.48
C SER A 103 -10.22 -5.10 -2.59
N CYS A 104 -9.56 -3.97 -2.81
CA CYS A 104 -9.95 -2.95 -3.77
C CYS A 104 -9.12 -2.98 -5.06
N VAL A 105 -7.83 -3.29 -4.96
CA VAL A 105 -6.84 -3.09 -6.04
C VAL A 105 -6.31 -4.40 -6.61
N ALA A 106 -6.25 -5.47 -5.81
CA ALA A 106 -5.63 -6.71 -6.25
C ALA A 106 -6.52 -7.49 -7.22
N THR A 107 -5.92 -7.93 -8.32
CA THR A 107 -6.51 -8.81 -9.33
C THR A 107 -5.53 -9.93 -9.66
N SER A 108 -5.99 -11.00 -10.31
CA SER A 108 -5.10 -12.07 -10.79
C SER A 108 -4.03 -11.56 -11.76
N GLU A 109 -4.27 -10.45 -12.45
CA GLU A 109 -3.36 -9.88 -13.44
C GLU A 109 -2.26 -9.02 -12.82
N ASN A 110 -2.53 -8.32 -11.72
CA ASN A 110 -1.57 -7.41 -11.09
C ASN A 110 -0.94 -7.95 -9.79
N ILE A 111 -1.37 -9.11 -9.29
CA ILE A 111 -0.90 -9.61 -7.99
C ILE A 111 0.61 -9.84 -7.92
N SER A 112 1.21 -10.34 -9.00
CA SER A 112 2.67 -10.47 -9.12
C SER A 112 3.40 -9.13 -9.07
N PHE A 113 2.80 -8.08 -9.63
CA PHE A 113 3.35 -6.72 -9.59
C PHE A 113 3.29 -6.15 -8.17
N LEU A 114 2.15 -6.27 -7.48
CA LEU A 114 1.99 -5.84 -6.08
C LEU A 114 2.97 -6.57 -5.15
N TYR A 115 3.14 -7.87 -5.36
CA TYR A 115 4.10 -8.67 -4.61
C TYR A 115 5.54 -8.19 -4.84
N HIS A 116 5.91 -7.91 -6.09
CA HIS A 116 7.23 -7.37 -6.43
C HIS A 116 7.47 -5.97 -5.82
N ILE A 117 6.45 -5.10 -5.77
CA ILE A 117 6.53 -3.81 -5.07
C ILE A 117 6.90 -4.02 -3.60
N ALA A 118 6.16 -4.89 -2.91
CA ALA A 118 6.39 -5.17 -1.50
C ALA A 118 7.84 -5.66 -1.27
N GLN A 119 8.28 -6.69 -2.01
CA GLN A 119 9.65 -7.20 -1.91
C GLN A 119 10.71 -6.13 -2.16
N LYS A 120 10.47 -5.23 -3.10
CA LYS A 120 11.41 -4.16 -3.43
C LYS A 120 11.56 -3.16 -2.28
N ILE A 121 10.50 -2.84 -1.55
CA ILE A 121 10.55 -1.94 -0.39
C ILE A 121 11.49 -2.48 0.68
N LYS A 122 11.51 -3.79 0.90
CA LYS A 122 12.45 -4.45 1.83
C LYS A 122 13.92 -4.22 1.47
N ALA A 123 14.25 -3.93 0.21
CA ALA A 123 15.62 -3.64 -0.23
C ALA A 123 15.97 -2.14 -0.29
N THR A 124 15.24 -1.30 0.44
CA THR A 124 15.43 0.16 0.44
C THR A 124 15.56 0.74 1.85
N THR A 125 16.00 1.99 1.96
CA THR A 125 15.97 2.79 3.19
C THR A 125 14.91 3.87 3.04
N ASP A 126 14.16 4.13 4.10
CA ASP A 126 13.26 5.28 4.19
C ASP A 126 14.09 6.58 4.16
N VAL A 127 13.77 7.46 3.22
CA VAL A 127 14.48 8.73 3.01
C VAL A 127 14.06 9.78 4.04
N THR A 128 12.82 9.72 4.49
CA THR A 128 12.23 10.71 5.41
C THR A 128 12.57 10.39 6.87
N ASN A 129 12.65 9.11 7.23
CA ASN A 129 13.04 8.66 8.55
C ASN A 129 13.80 7.33 8.47
N PRO A 130 15.14 7.37 8.29
CA PRO A 130 15.96 6.17 8.13
C PRO A 130 15.82 5.15 9.27
N GLU A 131 15.59 5.61 10.51
CA GLU A 131 15.40 4.75 11.69
C GLU A 131 14.14 3.87 11.56
N ASN A 132 13.10 4.38 10.88
CA ASN A 132 11.85 3.66 10.63
C ASN A 132 11.93 2.72 9.41
N SER A 133 13.10 2.57 8.78
CA SER A 133 13.26 1.64 7.64
C SER A 133 12.89 0.21 8.02
N LYS A 134 13.19 -0.20 9.26
CA LYS A 134 12.82 -1.51 9.79
C LYS A 134 11.30 -1.74 9.79
N ASN A 135 10.52 -0.70 10.10
CA ASN A 135 9.05 -0.76 10.08
C ASN A 135 8.54 -1.04 8.66
N SER A 136 9.14 -0.40 7.65
CA SER A 136 8.84 -0.69 6.23
C SER A 136 9.18 -2.13 5.84
N TYR A 137 10.20 -2.75 6.44
CA TYR A 137 10.56 -4.15 6.18
C TYR A 137 9.52 -5.10 6.75
N ILE A 138 9.11 -4.87 8.00
CA ILE A 138 8.06 -5.63 8.67
C ILE A 138 6.75 -5.55 7.87
N LEU A 139 6.34 -4.34 7.48
CA LEU A 139 5.13 -4.13 6.67
C LEU A 139 5.25 -4.72 5.27
N SER A 140 6.44 -4.75 4.68
CA SER A 140 6.71 -5.42 3.40
C SER A 140 6.51 -6.94 3.52
N ASP A 141 7.05 -7.58 4.56
CA ASP A 141 6.87 -9.02 4.79
C ASP A 141 5.43 -9.37 5.14
N LEU A 142 4.76 -8.53 5.94
CA LEU A 142 3.34 -8.64 6.22
C LEU A 142 2.52 -8.57 4.94
N THR A 143 2.80 -7.58 4.07
CA THR A 143 2.14 -7.42 2.79
C THR A 143 2.36 -8.63 1.88
N CYS A 144 3.61 -9.14 1.79
CA CYS A 144 3.93 -10.36 1.04
C CYS A 144 3.13 -11.56 1.55
N THR A 145 2.98 -11.70 2.87
CA THR A 145 2.22 -12.77 3.51
C THR A 145 0.74 -12.68 3.18
N LEU A 146 0.14 -11.49 3.31
CA LEU A 146 -1.26 -11.24 2.96
C LEU A 146 -1.54 -11.46 1.48
N ILE A 147 -0.61 -11.08 0.58
CA ILE A 147 -0.71 -11.37 -0.85
C ILE A 147 -0.72 -12.89 -1.11
N ARG A 148 0.19 -13.66 -0.50
CA ARG A 148 0.20 -15.13 -0.64
C ARG A 148 -1.10 -15.74 -0.14
N GLN A 149 -1.64 -15.26 0.99
CA GLN A 149 -2.94 -15.69 1.50
C GLN A 149 -4.08 -15.33 0.53
N LYS A 150 -4.05 -14.14 -0.06
CA LYS A 150 -5.02 -13.70 -1.07
C LYS A 150 -4.98 -14.58 -2.31
N CYS A 151 -3.80 -14.95 -2.79
CA CYS A 151 -3.64 -15.87 -3.92
C CYS A 151 -4.23 -17.25 -3.61
N LYS A 152 -3.94 -17.82 -2.44
CA LYS A 152 -4.50 -19.11 -2.01
C LYS A 152 -6.03 -19.09 -1.97
N THR A 153 -6.60 -18.07 -1.32
CA THR A 153 -8.06 -17.94 -1.13
C THR A 153 -8.80 -17.62 -2.44
N SER A 154 -8.14 -16.95 -3.39
CA SER A 154 -8.73 -16.57 -4.69
C SER A 154 -8.32 -17.50 -5.83
N SER A 155 -7.57 -18.57 -5.53
CA SER A 155 -6.99 -19.50 -6.53
C SER A 155 -6.18 -18.79 -7.63
N TRP A 156 -5.46 -17.73 -7.28
CA TRP A 156 -4.58 -17.01 -8.22
C TRP A 156 -3.17 -17.60 -8.20
N SER A 157 -2.54 -17.65 -9.37
CA SER A 157 -1.12 -17.99 -9.48
C SER A 157 -0.26 -16.78 -9.11
N LEU A 158 0.76 -17.01 -8.28
CA LEU A 158 1.75 -15.99 -7.94
C LEU A 158 3.07 -16.32 -8.67
N THR A 159 3.28 -15.70 -9.82
CA THR A 159 4.52 -15.83 -10.60
C THR A 159 5.45 -14.64 -10.38
N SER A 160 6.71 -14.75 -10.80
CA SER A 160 7.64 -13.63 -10.79
C SER A 160 7.19 -12.52 -11.74
N TYR A 161 7.23 -11.26 -11.28
CA TYR A 161 6.96 -10.11 -12.14
C TYR A 161 8.17 -9.84 -13.06
N PRO A 162 7.98 -9.80 -14.40
CA PRO A 162 9.09 -9.66 -15.35
C PRO A 162 9.57 -8.22 -15.54
N GLY A 163 8.77 -7.23 -15.13
CA GLY A 163 9.07 -5.81 -15.33
C GLY A 163 9.98 -5.23 -14.24
N ARG A 164 10.45 -4.00 -14.48
CA ARG A 164 11.15 -3.20 -13.47
C ARG A 164 10.19 -2.23 -12.82
N VAL A 165 10.34 -2.06 -11.51
CA VAL A 165 9.56 -1.08 -10.73
C VAL A 165 10.52 -0.03 -10.18
N LYS A 166 10.17 1.24 -10.31
CA LYS A 166 10.88 2.34 -9.64
C LYS A 166 10.01 2.85 -8.51
N LEU A 167 10.48 2.70 -7.28
CA LEU A 167 9.82 3.28 -6.11
C LEU A 167 9.97 4.81 -6.14
N TYR A 168 9.12 5.50 -5.37
CA TYR A 168 9.21 6.96 -5.24
C TYR A 168 10.52 7.32 -4.53
N SER A 169 11.44 7.98 -5.24
CA SER A 169 12.78 8.33 -4.72
C SER A 169 12.75 9.34 -3.57
N GLU A 170 11.63 10.05 -3.41
CA GLU A 170 11.37 10.92 -2.27
C GLU A 170 11.07 10.14 -0.97
N LEU A 171 10.63 8.88 -1.09
CA LEU A 171 10.29 8.03 0.05
C LEU A 171 11.34 6.95 0.30
N TYR A 172 11.89 6.37 -0.76
CA TYR A 172 12.77 5.20 -0.68
C TYR A 172 14.04 5.37 -1.51
N LYS A 173 15.18 5.00 -0.92
CA LYS A 173 16.48 4.91 -1.58
C LYS A 173 17.00 3.49 -1.53
N THR A 174 17.50 2.97 -2.64
CA THR A 174 18.08 1.62 -2.69
C THR A 174 19.26 1.49 -1.72
N LEU A 175 19.32 0.37 -0.98
CA LEU A 175 20.46 0.06 -0.10
C LEU A 175 21.75 -0.01 -0.92
N ALA A 176 22.79 0.70 -0.47
CA ALA A 176 24.01 0.90 -1.23
C ALA A 176 25.00 -0.28 -1.15
N THR A 177 24.92 -1.12 -0.11
CA THR A 177 25.92 -2.17 0.17
C THR A 177 25.31 -3.56 0.36
N THR A 178 26.05 -4.58 -0.07
CA THR A 178 25.70 -6.01 0.02
C THR A 178 25.49 -6.50 1.46
N GLU A 179 26.19 -5.90 2.42
CA GLU A 179 26.09 -6.23 3.85
C GLU A 179 24.72 -5.86 4.42
N GLN A 180 24.23 -4.64 4.15
CA GLN A 180 22.91 -4.18 4.58
C GLN A 180 21.79 -5.00 3.94
N GLN A 181 21.96 -5.44 2.69
CA GLN A 181 21.01 -6.33 2.02
C GLN A 181 20.96 -7.73 2.66
N THR A 182 22.10 -8.22 3.17
CA THR A 182 22.20 -9.53 3.83
C THR A 182 21.56 -9.53 5.21
N GLU A 183 21.67 -8.43 5.95
CA GLU A 183 21.05 -8.30 7.28
C GLU A 183 19.52 -8.23 7.19
N VAL A 184 19.00 -7.44 6.26
CA VAL A 184 17.54 -7.28 6.07
C VAL A 184 16.88 -8.57 5.56
N SER A 185 17.58 -9.40 4.78
CA SER A 185 17.03 -10.69 4.34
C SER A 185 16.94 -11.76 5.44
N ARG A 186 17.61 -11.57 6.58
CA ARG A 186 17.61 -12.48 7.73
C ARG A 186 16.62 -12.07 8.82
N ALA A 187 16.20 -10.81 8.82
CA ALA A 187 15.12 -10.28 9.65
C ALA A 187 13.74 -10.59 9.02
#